data_AF-A0A955TTH6-F1
#
_entry.id   AF-A0A955TTH6-F1
#
_cell.length_a   1.000
_cell.length_b   1.000
_cell.length_c   1.000
_cell.angle_alpha   90.00
_cell.angle_beta   90.00
_cell.angle_gamma   90.00
#
_symmetry.space_group_name_H-M   'P 1'
#
loop_
_entity.id
_entity.type
_entity.pdbx_description
1 polymer ?
#
loop_
_entity_poly.entity_id
_entity_poly.type
_entity_poly.pdbx_seq_one_letter_code
_entity_poly.pdbx_strand_id
1 'polypeptide(L)'
;WSRMTLPWNLEFDWDVRYVDSIRVAGSPVDGYFSTNARLGWRPTPQWDISLVGRDLLDNHHTEFLPTFLATQSTEVQRSIFLKTTWQFDMP
;
A
#
# COMPACT_ATOMS: atom_id res chain seq x y z
N TRP A 1 2.52 -1.81 11.32
CA TRP A 1 1.13 -1.72 10.91
C TRP A 1 0.28 -1.57 12.17
N SER A 2 -0.56 -0.55 12.19
CA SER A 2 -1.53 -0.30 13.27
C SER A 2 -2.90 -0.70 12.75
N ARG A 3 -3.69 -1.40 13.59
CA ARG A 3 -5.03 -1.89 13.25
C ARG A 3 -6.03 -1.41 14.29
N MET A 4 -7.18 -0.95 13.83
CA MET A 4 -8.27 -0.45 14.65
C MET A 4 -9.57 -1.14 14.24
N THR A 5 -10.25 -1.73 15.20
CA THR A 5 -11.65 -2.15 15.03
C THR A 5 -12.54 -0.97 15.37
N LEU A 6 -13.43 -0.62 14.45
CA LEU A 6 -14.34 0.51 14.56
C LEU A 6 -15.80 0.01 14.63
N PRO A 7 -16.75 0.85 15.07
CA PRO A 7 -18.16 0.50 15.01
C PRO A 7 -18.62 0.11 13.60
N TRP A 8 -19.76 -0.59 13.50
CA TRP A 8 -20.37 -1.02 12.23
C TRP A 8 -19.53 -2.01 11.42
N ASN A 9 -18.79 -2.90 12.10
CA ASN A 9 -17.95 -3.93 11.47
C ASN A 9 -16.92 -3.34 10.51
N LEU A 10 -16.39 -2.16 10.87
CA LEU A 10 -15.33 -1.49 10.15
C LEU A 10 -13.98 -1.83 10.75
N GLU A 11 -12.98 -1.91 9.88
CA GLU A 11 -11.60 -2.12 10.25
C GLU A 11 -10.73 -1.12 9.52
N PHE A 12 -9.88 -0.43 10.25
CA PHE A 12 -8.92 0.49 9.66
C PHE A 12 -7.50 0.04 9.99
N ASP A 13 -6.72 -0.19 8.95
CA ASP A 13 -5.31 -0.52 9.03
C ASP A 13 -4.49 0.59 8.38
N TRP A 14 -3.35 0.93 8.96
CA TRP A 14 -2.42 1.85 8.31
C TRP A 14 -0.98 1.62 8.77
N ASP A 15 -0.05 2.09 7.95
CA ASP A 15 1.35 2.22 8.30
C ASP A 15 1.96 3.44 7.63
N VAL A 16 3.03 3.93 8.26
CA VAL A 16 3.91 4.93 7.69
C VAL A 16 5.33 4.41 7.84
N ARG A 17 6.12 4.60 6.79
CA ARG A 17 7.54 4.25 6.75
C ARG A 17 8.32 5.45 6.25
N TYR A 18 9.41 5.75 6.91
CA TYR A 18 10.44 6.64 6.38
C TYR A 18 11.59 5.81 5.82
N VAL A 19 12.09 6.21 4.65
CA VAL A 19 13.29 5.67 4.02
C VAL A 19 14.28 6.82 3.90
N ASP A 20 15.45 6.66 4.48
CA ASP A 20 16.50 7.70 4.45
C ASP A 20 17.11 7.81 3.04
N SER A 21 17.71 8.96 2.77
CA SER A 21 18.45 9.22 1.55
C SER A 21 19.66 8.29 1.42
N ILE A 22 19.89 7.79 0.21
CA ILE A 22 21.02 6.92 -0.11
C ILE A 22 21.76 7.43 -1.34
N ARG A 23 23.00 6.98 -1.51
CA ARG A 23 23.76 7.21 -2.76
C ARG A 23 23.82 5.92 -3.55
N VAL A 24 23.39 5.95 -4.80
CA VAL A 24 23.45 4.79 -5.71
C VAL A 24 24.22 5.21 -6.96
N ALA A 25 25.30 4.49 -7.27
CA ALA A 25 26.20 4.77 -8.40
C ALA A 25 26.70 6.23 -8.48
N GLY A 26 26.88 6.89 -7.34
CA GLY A 26 27.33 8.29 -7.26
C GLY A 26 26.22 9.34 -7.35
N SER A 27 25.00 8.94 -7.70
CA SER A 27 23.82 9.80 -7.70
C SER A 27 23.09 9.76 -6.35
N PRO A 28 22.68 10.92 -5.79
CA PRO A 28 21.83 10.94 -4.61
C PRO A 28 20.41 10.47 -4.96
N VAL A 29 19.84 9.64 -4.10
CA VAL A 29 18.42 9.29 -4.07
C VAL A 29 17.88 9.87 -2.77
N ASP A 30 16.92 10.79 -2.88
CA ASP A 30 16.36 11.47 -1.72
C ASP A 30 15.54 10.50 -0.86
N GLY A 31 15.53 10.75 0.44
CA GLY A 31 14.70 10.00 1.38
C GLY A 31 13.22 10.33 1.19
N TYR A 32 12.35 9.38 1.48
CA TYR A 32 10.92 9.50 1.25
C TYR A 32 10.08 8.88 2.36
N PHE A 33 8.81 9.28 2.42
CA PHE A 33 7.79 8.65 3.24
C PHE A 33 6.87 7.78 2.39
N SER A 34 6.75 6.51 2.73
CA SER A 34 5.70 5.64 2.22
C SER A 34 4.59 5.53 3.25
N THR A 35 3.35 5.43 2.78
CA THR A 35 2.17 5.25 3.65
C THR A 35 1.17 4.37 2.95
N ASN A 36 0.71 3.36 3.66
CA ASN A 36 -0.35 2.47 3.22
C ASN A 36 -1.53 2.58 4.18
N ALA A 37 -2.74 2.42 3.65
CA ALA A 37 -3.96 2.42 4.44
C ALA A 37 -4.99 1.47 3.85
N ARG A 38 -5.81 0.87 4.72
CA ARG A 38 -6.93 0.03 4.34
C ARG A 38 -8.14 0.34 5.20
N LEU A 39 -9.29 0.49 4.55
CA LEU A 39 -10.60 0.48 5.21
C LEU A 39 -11.35 -0.77 4.78
N GLY A 40 -11.55 -1.70 5.72
CA GLY A 40 -12.35 -2.90 5.56
C GLY A 40 -13.75 -2.76 6.17
N TRP A 41 -14.73 -3.40 5.55
CA TRP A 41 -16.12 -3.40 5.99
C TRP A 41 -16.75 -4.77 5.78
N ARG A 42 -17.37 -5.30 6.85
CA ARG A 42 -18.12 -6.56 6.82
C ARG A 42 -19.58 -6.33 7.25
N PRO A 43 -20.45 -5.83 6.36
CA PRO A 43 -21.84 -5.53 6.72
C PRO A 43 -22.62 -6.76 7.14
N THR A 44 -22.36 -7.90 6.49
CA THR A 44 -22.92 -9.21 6.83
C THR A 44 -21.81 -10.27 6.74
N PRO A 45 -22.00 -11.48 7.28
CA PRO A 45 -21.01 -12.55 7.18
C PRO A 45 -20.64 -12.93 5.74
N GLN A 46 -21.53 -12.67 4.77
CA GLN A 46 -21.36 -12.98 3.35
C GLN A 46 -20.52 -11.95 2.58
N TRP A 47 -20.31 -10.74 3.12
CA TRP A 47 -19.65 -9.65 2.41
C TRP A 47 -18.38 -9.21 3.13
N ASP A 48 -17.28 -9.14 2.39
CA ASP A 48 -16.04 -8.48 2.79
C ASP A 48 -15.66 -7.46 1.71
N ILE A 49 -15.68 -6.19 2.06
CA ILE A 49 -15.37 -5.08 1.17
C ILE A 49 -14.19 -4.33 1.75
N SER A 50 -13.22 -3.95 0.91
CA SER A 50 -12.10 -3.14 1.35
C SER A 50 -11.64 -2.14 0.31
N LEU A 51 -11.38 -0.92 0.75
CA LEU A 51 -10.65 0.09 -0.01
C LEU A 51 -9.20 0.08 0.47
N VAL A 52 -8.27 -0.17 -0.45
CA VAL A 52 -6.83 -0.27 -0.15
C VAL A 52 -6.11 0.84 -0.89
N GLY A 53 -5.31 1.61 -0.16
CA GLY A 53 -4.37 2.59 -0.68
C GLY A 53 -2.94 2.18 -0.39
N ARG A 54 -2.07 2.22 -1.40
CA ARG A 54 -0.63 2.01 -1.27
C ARG A 54 0.15 3.22 -1.76
N ASP A 55 1.24 3.52 -1.06
CA ASP A 55 2.16 4.62 -1.36
C ASP A 55 1.41 5.96 -1.54
N LEU A 56 0.59 6.29 -0.54
CA LEU A 56 -0.35 7.41 -0.59
C LEU A 56 0.30 8.79 -0.48
N LEU A 57 1.49 8.89 0.13
CA LEU A 57 2.14 10.17 0.38
C LEU A 57 3.17 10.54 -0.68
N ASP A 58 3.99 9.59 -1.12
CA ASP A 58 4.99 9.87 -2.15
C ASP A 58 4.50 9.41 -3.51
N ASN A 59 4.57 10.32 -4.47
CA ASN A 59 3.98 10.07 -5.79
C ASN A 59 4.94 9.25 -6.65
N HIS A 60 6.26 9.46 -6.54
CA HIS A 60 7.27 8.98 -7.50
C HIS A 60 8.63 8.81 -6.80
N HIS A 61 9.01 7.58 -6.43
CA HIS A 61 10.38 7.27 -5.97
C HIS A 61 10.99 6.09 -6.73
N THR A 62 12.23 6.28 -7.17
CA THR A 62 13.05 5.23 -7.79
C THR A 62 13.66 4.37 -6.69
N GLU A 63 13.03 3.23 -6.35
CA GLU A 63 13.55 2.33 -5.31
C GLU A 63 14.86 1.61 -5.73
N PHE A 64 15.17 1.53 -7.03
CA PHE A 64 16.39 0.89 -7.52
C PHE A 64 16.94 1.57 -8.79
N LEU A 65 18.17 2.08 -8.72
CA LEU A 65 18.96 2.32 -9.92
C LEU A 65 19.71 1.01 -10.29
N PRO A 66 19.50 0.47 -11.51
CA PRO A 66 20.11 -0.80 -11.92
C PRO A 66 21.64 -0.64 -11.96
N THR A 67 22.34 -1.20 -10.98
CA THR A 67 23.80 -1.01 -10.89
C THR A 67 24.57 -2.09 -11.68
N PHE A 68 23.95 -3.20 -12.10
CA PHE A 68 24.68 -4.27 -12.84
C PHE A 68 23.89 -5.06 -13.89
N LEU A 69 22.56 -5.01 -13.91
CA LEU A 69 21.71 -5.63 -14.94
C LEU A 69 20.71 -4.57 -15.38
N ALA A 70 20.44 -4.44 -16.67
CA ALA A 70 19.43 -3.53 -17.21
C ALA A 70 18.01 -4.00 -16.82
N THR A 71 17.68 -3.91 -15.53
CA THR A 71 16.33 -4.10 -15.02
C THR A 71 15.63 -2.75 -15.08
N GLN A 72 14.45 -2.73 -15.70
CA GLN A 72 13.64 -1.52 -15.76
C GLN A 72 13.41 -0.98 -14.34
N SER A 73 13.68 0.31 -14.15
CA SER A 73 13.32 1.04 -12.94
C SER A 73 11.84 0.77 -12.65
N THR A 74 11.56 0.03 -11.58
CA THR A 74 10.18 -0.19 -11.14
C THR A 74 9.86 0.92 -10.17
N GLU A 75 9.22 1.97 -10.67
CA GLU A 75 8.66 3.02 -9.85
C GLU A 75 7.45 2.43 -9.10
N VAL A 76 7.47 2.54 -7.76
CA VAL A 76 6.31 2.15 -6.96
C VAL A 76 5.27 3.25 -7.12
N GLN A 77 4.30 3.02 -7.99
CA GLN A 77 3.23 3.98 -8.23
C GLN A 77 2.19 3.94 -7.12
N ARG A 78 1.74 5.13 -6.71
CA ARG A 78 0.53 5.30 -5.89
C ARG A 78 -0.61 4.49 -6.47
N SER A 79 -1.23 3.64 -5.65
CA SER A 79 -2.37 2.82 -6.10
C SER A 79 -3.51 2.86 -5.11
N ILE A 80 -4.73 2.93 -5.64
CA ILE A 80 -5.98 2.80 -4.88
C ILE A 80 -6.82 1.76 -5.59
N PHE A 81 -7.31 0.76 -4.85
CA PHE A 81 -8.18 -0.27 -5.40
C PHE A 81 -9.26 -0.70 -4.41
N LEU A 82 -10.39 -1.11 -4.96
CA LEU A 82 -11.49 -1.73 -4.24
C LEU A 82 -11.39 -3.25 -4.38
N LYS A 83 -11.42 -3.97 -3.27
CA LYS A 83 -11.56 -5.42 -3.25
C LYS A 83 -12.88 -5.78 -2.59
N THR A 84 -13.68 -6.56 -3.29
CA THR A 84 -14.96 -7.08 -2.80
C THR A 84 -14.95 -8.59 -2.89
N THR A 85 -15.39 -9.25 -1.82
CA THR A 85 -15.59 -10.70 -1.76
C THR A 85 -17.01 -10.95 -1.28
N TRP A 86 -17.72 -11.80 -2.02
CA TRP A 86 -19.05 -12.24 -1.67
C TRP A 86 -19.06 -13.76 -1.56
N GLN A 87 -19.59 -14.25 -0.45
CA GLN A 87 -19.77 -15.67 -0.19
C GLN A 87 -21.26 -15.99 -0.24
N PHE A 88 -21.61 -17.00 -1.03
CA PHE A 88 -22.93 -17.58 -1.08
C PHE A 88 -22.82 -19.05 -0.74
N ASP A 89 -23.68 -19.52 0.17
CA ASP A 89 -23.82 -20.94 0.41
C ASP A 89 -24.64 -21.53 -0.74
N MET A 90 -24.10 -22.53 -1.44
CA MET A 90 -24.90 -23.36 -2.34
C MET A 90 -25.74 -24.34 -1.49
N PRO A 91 -27.03 -24.54 -1.83
CA PRO A 91 -27.86 -25.57 -1.18
C PRO A 91 -27.38 -26.99 -1.50
#